data_AF-A0A378ARI1-F1
#
_entry.id   AF-A0A378ARI1-F1
#
_cell.length_a   1.000
_cell.length_b   1.000
_cell.length_c   1.000
_cell.angle_alpha   90.00
_cell.angle_beta   90.00
_cell.angle_gamma   90.00
#
_symmetry.space_group_name_H-M   'P 1'
#
loop_
_entity.id
_entity.type
_entity.pdbx_description
1 polymer ?
#
loop_
_entity_poly.entity_id
_entity_poly.type
_entity_poly.pdbx_seq_one_letter_code
_entity_poly.pdbx_strand_id
1 'polypeptide(L)'
;MPSPWRLTCRRDLYLLRANGIDMDLKYRYTMPPVKDSSRMDISLNDQFLQSFSLNSSQDVKQTDPAPAGAAGACWTANRRSPSPRCVLGAVNQLRFDFQYMNPMPGGSIDNCITFQPVQNHVVIGDDSTIDFSKYYHFIALPDLRVFANAGFPYSRMADLSDTLVVVPKAPTQGQVATLLQALGGIGSQTGLAAINLQMTDDGNQIKNKDADLLLIGAIPSSLKDDTKINLLVEATKSWVKMPMRHYDLASIYPDDEARTPNTRTDITSSGPMAAVIGFQSPYNDQRSVVALLADSPRGNELLTNALNDSGKRAAMFGSVAVIRESGVNSLRVGDIYYVGHLPWFDRIWFALSNHPILLAIFAAISIVLLAWVLWRMLRIISRRRLSLDDE
;
A
#
# COMPACT_ATOMS: atom_id res chain seq x y z
N MET A 1 24.60 -11.38 -13.39
CA MET A 1 23.88 -10.71 -12.29
C MET A 1 22.59 -11.47 -12.05
N PRO A 2 22.24 -11.82 -10.80
CA PRO A 2 20.93 -12.39 -10.51
C PRO A 2 19.84 -11.40 -10.92
N SER A 3 18.75 -11.89 -11.52
CA SER A 3 17.60 -11.06 -11.86
C SER A 3 17.01 -10.44 -10.59
N PRO A 4 16.58 -9.17 -10.63
CA PRO A 4 15.94 -8.55 -9.47
C PRO A 4 14.68 -9.31 -9.07
N TRP A 5 14.47 -9.48 -7.77
CA TRP A 5 13.27 -10.12 -7.23
C TRP A 5 12.13 -9.11 -7.25
N ARG A 6 11.02 -9.48 -7.88
CA ARG A 6 9.80 -8.68 -7.86
C ARG A 6 8.83 -9.26 -6.84
N LEU A 7 8.42 -8.42 -5.91
CA LEU A 7 7.53 -8.76 -4.81
C LEU A 7 6.29 -7.87 -4.90
N THR A 8 5.13 -8.45 -5.12
CA THR A 8 3.85 -7.73 -4.98
C THR A 8 3.47 -7.74 -3.51
N CYS A 9 3.38 -6.56 -2.89
CA CYS A 9 2.92 -6.44 -1.50
C CYS A 9 1.45 -6.07 -1.47
N ARG A 10 0.69 -6.66 -0.55
CA ARG A 10 -0.70 -6.26 -0.34
C ARG A 10 -0.75 -4.80 0.14
N ARG A 11 -1.68 -4.04 -0.41
CA ARG A 11 -1.83 -2.59 -0.13
C ARG A 11 -2.50 -2.27 1.19
N ASP A 12 -3.06 -3.26 1.86
CA ASP A 12 -3.74 -3.11 3.14
C ASP A 12 -2.83 -3.29 4.36
N LEU A 13 -1.53 -3.52 4.18
CA LEU A 13 -0.59 -3.69 5.30
C LEU A 13 -0.41 -2.39 6.10
N TYR A 14 -0.68 -2.45 7.41
CA TYR A 14 -0.50 -1.34 8.34
C TYR A 14 0.94 -1.29 8.87
N LEU A 15 1.72 -0.32 8.37
CA LEU A 15 3.18 -0.21 8.64
C LEU A 15 3.56 0.92 9.61
N LEU A 16 2.61 1.75 10.04
CA LEU A 16 2.85 3.00 10.78
C LEU A 16 3.63 2.83 12.09
N ARG A 17 3.53 1.65 12.72
CA ARG A 17 4.23 1.28 13.96
C ARG A 17 5.11 0.05 13.84
N ALA A 18 5.25 -0.49 12.63
CA ALA A 18 6.00 -1.71 12.47
C ALA A 18 7.50 -1.42 12.56
N ASN A 19 8.20 -2.20 13.38
CA ASN A 19 9.66 -2.30 13.36
C ASN A 19 10.11 -3.19 12.19
N GLY A 20 9.43 -3.02 11.04
CA GLY A 20 9.60 -3.64 9.72
C GLY A 20 9.83 -5.12 9.63
N ILE A 21 10.16 -5.50 8.40
CA ILE A 21 9.79 -6.79 7.84
C ILE A 21 10.88 -7.80 8.13
N ASP A 22 10.48 -8.91 8.72
CA ASP A 22 11.33 -10.07 8.94
C ASP A 22 11.55 -10.74 7.58
N MET A 23 12.81 -10.85 7.17
CA MET A 23 13.21 -11.53 5.94
C MET A 23 14.32 -12.48 6.32
N ASP A 24 14.16 -13.78 6.10
CA ASP A 24 15.22 -14.79 6.22
C ASP A 24 15.88 -15.03 4.85
N LEU A 25 17.09 -14.54 4.65
CA LEU A 25 17.81 -14.60 3.38
C LEU A 25 18.94 -15.61 3.48
N LYS A 26 18.84 -16.69 2.70
CA LYS A 26 19.88 -17.70 2.58
C LYS A 26 20.56 -17.52 1.25
N TYR A 27 21.87 -17.33 1.26
CA TYR A 27 22.64 -17.10 0.04
C TYR A 27 23.98 -17.82 0.07
N ARG A 28 24.45 -18.18 -1.11
CA ARG A 28 25.75 -18.79 -1.37
C ARG A 28 26.47 -17.95 -2.40
N TYR A 29 27.75 -17.70 -2.18
CA TYR A 29 28.58 -16.88 -3.04
C TYR A 29 29.95 -17.51 -3.21
N THR A 30 30.62 -17.18 -4.31
CA THR A 30 32.02 -17.55 -4.51
C THR A 30 32.86 -16.72 -3.55
N MET A 31 33.62 -17.37 -2.66
CA MET A 31 34.44 -16.67 -1.68
C MET A 31 35.54 -15.86 -2.39
N PRO A 32 35.72 -14.56 -2.11
CA PRO A 32 36.84 -13.81 -2.64
C PRO A 32 38.18 -14.40 -2.16
N PRO A 33 39.22 -14.37 -3.02
CA PRO A 33 40.53 -14.97 -2.72
C PRO A 33 41.31 -14.18 -1.65
N VAL A 34 41.02 -12.89 -1.50
CA VAL A 34 41.63 -11.99 -0.51
C VAL A 34 40.54 -11.26 0.26
N LYS A 35 40.84 -10.85 1.50
CA LYS A 35 39.97 -9.97 2.26
C LYS A 35 40.04 -8.56 1.69
N ASP A 36 38.99 -8.17 0.98
CA ASP A 36 38.86 -6.88 0.31
C ASP A 36 37.52 -6.23 0.67
N SER A 37 37.12 -5.19 -0.06
CA SER A 37 35.82 -4.54 0.11
C SER A 37 34.70 -5.20 -0.72
N SER A 38 34.82 -6.50 -1.04
CA SER A 38 33.74 -7.26 -1.68
C SER A 38 32.53 -7.31 -0.76
N ARG A 39 31.35 -7.01 -1.31
CA ARG A 39 30.12 -6.83 -0.55
C ARG A 39 28.88 -7.21 -1.34
N MET A 40 27.81 -7.52 -0.62
CA MET A 40 26.45 -7.66 -1.14
C MET A 40 25.64 -6.43 -0.71
N ASP A 41 25.25 -5.62 -1.68
CA ASP A 41 24.34 -4.49 -1.47
C ASP A 41 22.90 -4.95 -1.71
N ILE A 42 21.99 -4.59 -0.80
CA ILE A 42 20.55 -4.83 -0.91
C ILE A 42 19.86 -3.50 -1.16
N SER A 43 19.02 -3.45 -2.19
CA SER A 43 18.21 -2.28 -2.51
C SER A 43 16.75 -2.65 -2.73
N LEU A 44 15.84 -1.75 -2.33
CA LEU A 44 14.39 -1.86 -2.51
C LEU A 44 13.89 -0.65 -3.29
N ASN A 45 13.23 -0.87 -4.43
CA ASN A 45 12.74 0.20 -5.31
C ASN A 45 13.84 1.22 -5.65
N ASP A 46 15.04 0.72 -5.97
CA ASP A 46 16.27 1.49 -6.23
C ASP A 46 16.82 2.32 -5.04
N GLN A 47 16.23 2.16 -3.85
CA GLN A 47 16.75 2.73 -2.62
C GLN A 47 17.66 1.72 -1.91
N PHE A 48 18.91 2.11 -1.64
CA PHE A 48 19.84 1.30 -0.87
C PHE A 48 19.31 1.07 0.55
N LEU A 49 19.32 -0.19 0.98
CA LEU A 49 18.92 -0.61 2.32
C LEU A 49 20.14 -0.92 3.19
N GLN A 50 20.96 -1.88 2.77
CA GLN A 50 22.06 -2.40 3.59
C GLN A 50 23.13 -3.08 2.73
N SER A 51 24.36 -3.10 3.24
CA SER A 51 25.50 -3.80 2.65
C SER A 51 26.03 -4.84 3.62
N PHE A 52 26.36 -6.04 3.13
CA PHE A 52 27.03 -7.09 3.89
C PHE A 52 28.40 -7.38 3.28
N SER A 53 29.45 -7.45 4.10
CA SER A 53 30.79 -7.85 3.61
C SER A 53 30.79 -9.32 3.23
N LEU A 54 31.43 -9.67 2.12
CA LEU A 54 31.68 -11.06 1.74
C LEU A 54 32.94 -11.55 2.44
N ASN A 55 32.89 -12.72 3.07
CA ASN A 55 34.03 -13.30 3.76
C ASN A 55 34.99 -13.94 2.76
N SER A 56 36.29 -13.76 2.98
CA SER A 56 37.32 -14.32 2.11
C SER A 56 37.69 -15.75 2.49
N SER A 57 38.28 -16.48 1.55
CA SER A 57 38.86 -17.81 1.82
C SER A 57 39.97 -17.78 2.89
N GLN A 58 40.62 -16.63 3.11
CA GLN A 58 41.65 -16.44 4.14
C GLN A 58 41.06 -16.35 5.55
N ASP A 59 39.80 -15.94 5.69
CA ASP A 59 39.11 -15.83 6.98
C ASP A 59 38.62 -17.20 7.51
N VAL A 60 38.75 -18.30 6.75
CA VAL A 60 38.19 -19.64 7.10
C VAL A 60 38.97 -20.38 8.21
N LYS A 61 39.94 -19.73 8.88
CA LYS A 61 40.59 -20.26 10.10
C LYS A 61 39.86 -19.87 11.38
N GLN A 62 38.56 -20.10 11.45
CA GLN A 62 37.85 -20.31 12.71
C GLN A 62 36.54 -20.99 12.38
N THR A 63 36.25 -22.10 13.06
CA THR A 63 34.93 -22.73 13.09
C THR A 63 33.92 -21.77 13.69
N ASP A 64 33.46 -20.82 12.89
CA ASP A 64 32.21 -20.12 13.12
C ASP A 64 31.21 -20.69 12.09
N PRO A 65 30.07 -21.24 12.54
CA PRO A 65 28.98 -21.55 11.63
C PRO A 65 28.69 -20.30 10.82
N ALA A 66 28.48 -20.44 9.51
CA ALA A 66 27.85 -19.39 8.71
C ALA A 66 26.70 -18.80 9.54
N PRO A 67 26.57 -17.46 9.67
CA PRO A 67 25.56 -16.90 10.54
C PRO A 67 24.18 -17.37 10.07
N ALA A 68 23.66 -18.39 10.76
CA ALA A 68 22.27 -18.76 10.74
C ALA A 68 21.57 -17.64 11.51
N GLY A 69 20.77 -16.84 10.81
CA GLY A 69 20.03 -15.73 11.40
C GLY A 69 20.82 -14.43 11.43
N ALA A 70 20.91 -13.76 10.29
CA ALA A 70 21.07 -12.30 10.23
C ALA A 70 20.16 -11.74 9.14
N ALA A 71 18.94 -12.23 9.16
CA ALA A 71 17.89 -11.87 8.25
C ALA A 71 16.67 -11.74 9.18
N GLY A 72 16.80 -10.69 9.96
CA GLY A 72 15.98 -10.30 11.08
C GLY A 72 16.28 -8.83 11.14
N ALA A 73 15.23 -8.08 10.85
CA ALA A 73 15.22 -6.66 10.84
C ALA A 73 15.70 -5.96 9.53
N CYS A 74 14.73 -5.57 8.69
CA CYS A 74 14.58 -4.11 8.57
C CYS A 74 14.57 -3.63 10.04
N TRP A 75 15.34 -2.63 10.49
CA TRP A 75 15.30 -2.11 11.89
C TRP A 75 16.26 -2.72 12.94
N THR A 76 17.47 -2.17 13.02
CA THR A 76 17.85 -1.37 14.19
C THR A 76 18.98 -0.42 13.77
N ALA A 77 18.63 0.78 13.34
CA ALA A 77 19.58 1.88 13.36
C ALA A 77 19.77 2.26 14.83
N ASN A 78 20.93 1.93 15.39
CA ASN A 78 21.37 2.55 16.63
C ASN A 78 21.37 4.08 16.42
N ARG A 79 20.52 4.76 17.20
CA ARG A 79 20.46 6.20 17.51
C ARG A 79 21.11 7.18 16.52
N ARG A 80 20.27 8.10 16.02
CA ARG A 80 20.56 9.34 15.25
C ARG A 80 20.61 9.20 13.73
N SER A 81 19.53 8.72 13.14
CA SER A 81 19.07 9.29 11.86
C SER A 81 17.59 8.97 11.69
N PRO A 82 16.72 9.91 11.29
CA PRO A 82 15.36 9.57 10.91
C PRO A 82 15.45 8.66 9.68
N SER A 83 15.22 7.36 9.89
CA SER A 83 15.20 6.35 8.83
C SER A 83 14.24 6.79 7.70
N PRO A 84 14.63 6.71 6.42
CA PRO A 84 13.66 6.84 5.35
C PRO A 84 12.62 5.73 5.55
N ARG A 85 11.37 6.14 5.70
CA ARG A 85 10.22 5.24 5.84
C ARG A 85 10.27 4.28 4.66
N CYS A 86 10.29 2.97 4.90
CA CYS A 86 10.19 1.96 3.85
C CYS A 86 8.93 2.23 3.02
N VAL A 87 9.07 2.81 1.84
CA VAL A 87 7.93 3.12 0.95
C VAL A 87 7.65 1.87 0.13
N LEU A 88 6.79 1.00 0.66
CA LEU A 88 6.30 -0.14 -0.11
C LEU A 88 5.23 0.33 -1.09
N GLY A 89 5.53 0.16 -2.37
CA GLY A 89 4.60 0.30 -3.48
C GLY A 89 3.70 -0.93 -3.64
N ALA A 90 2.88 -0.95 -4.71
CA ALA A 90 2.09 -2.13 -5.08
C ALA A 90 3.02 -3.26 -5.54
N VAL A 91 3.93 -2.88 -6.44
CA VAL A 91 5.01 -3.72 -6.93
C VAL A 91 6.29 -3.17 -6.33
N ASN A 92 7.03 -4.05 -5.65
CA ASN A 92 8.31 -3.73 -5.06
C ASN A 92 9.40 -4.55 -5.73
N GLN A 93 10.54 -3.92 -6.01
CA GLN A 93 11.69 -4.60 -6.58
C GLN A 93 12.80 -4.66 -5.54
N LEU A 94 13.13 -5.88 -5.11
CA LEU A 94 14.26 -6.16 -4.23
C LEU A 94 15.44 -6.62 -5.09
N ARG A 95 16.56 -5.90 -5.04
CA ARG A 95 17.75 -6.20 -5.82
C ARG A 95 18.93 -6.49 -4.89
N PHE A 96 19.65 -7.55 -5.21
CA PHE A 96 20.84 -8.00 -4.51
C PHE A 96 22.04 -7.84 -5.45
N ASP A 97 22.88 -6.86 -5.18
CA ASP A 97 24.02 -6.50 -6.00
C ASP A 97 25.31 -7.02 -5.33
N PHE A 98 25.88 -8.07 -5.90
CA PHE A 98 27.15 -8.65 -5.42
C PHE A 98 28.32 -7.95 -6.12
N GLN A 99 29.01 -7.09 -5.39
CA GLN A 99 30.18 -6.36 -5.86
C GLN A 99 31.43 -7.09 -5.38
N TYR A 100 32.18 -7.65 -6.33
CA TYR A 100 33.47 -8.25 -6.08
C TYR A 100 34.56 -7.25 -6.44
N MET A 101 35.45 -6.97 -5.49
CA MET A 101 36.62 -6.16 -5.78
C MET A 101 37.74 -7.06 -6.26
N ASN A 102 37.86 -7.25 -7.56
CA ASN A 102 39.03 -7.92 -8.10
C ASN A 102 40.22 -6.96 -7.95
N PRO A 103 41.27 -7.26 -7.16
CA PRO A 103 42.45 -6.43 -7.14
C PRO A 103 42.99 -6.38 -8.56
N MET A 104 42.98 -5.20 -9.18
CA MET A 104 43.75 -4.97 -10.39
C MET A 104 45.21 -5.14 -9.99
N PRO A 105 45.91 -6.21 -10.42
CA PRO A 105 47.30 -6.29 -10.09
C PRO A 105 47.99 -5.17 -10.90
N GLY A 106 48.88 -4.42 -10.26
CA GLY A 106 49.64 -3.38 -10.95
C GLY A 106 50.59 -4.03 -11.95
N GLY A 107 50.50 -3.64 -13.22
CA GLY A 107 51.49 -4.02 -14.24
C GLY A 107 52.58 -2.95 -14.31
N SER A 108 53.85 -3.39 -14.22
CA SER A 108 54.98 -2.62 -14.74
C SER A 108 55.18 -2.97 -16.23
N ILE A 109 55.87 -2.12 -16.99
CA ILE A 109 56.26 -2.37 -18.40
C ILE A 109 56.96 -3.73 -18.55
N ASP A 110 57.65 -4.20 -17.51
CA ASP A 110 58.40 -5.47 -17.51
C ASP A 110 57.60 -6.70 -17.03
N ASN A 111 56.34 -6.55 -16.57
CA ASN A 111 55.58 -7.65 -15.97
C ASN A 111 54.11 -7.68 -16.43
N CYS A 112 53.86 -8.36 -17.55
CA CYS A 112 52.51 -8.67 -18.04
C CYS A 112 51.85 -9.75 -17.18
N ILE A 113 51.01 -9.32 -16.26
CA ILE A 113 50.09 -10.15 -15.49
C ILE A 113 48.88 -10.53 -16.35
N THR A 114 48.69 -11.82 -16.56
CA THR A 114 47.50 -12.36 -17.24
C THR A 114 46.36 -12.44 -16.23
N PHE A 115 45.29 -11.67 -16.44
CA PHE A 115 44.09 -11.78 -15.61
C PHE A 115 43.19 -12.89 -16.17
N GLN A 116 42.78 -13.83 -15.31
CA GLN A 116 41.60 -14.63 -15.57
C GLN A 116 40.44 -14.00 -14.79
N PRO A 117 39.36 -13.55 -15.46
CA PRO A 117 38.14 -13.23 -14.75
C PRO A 117 37.63 -14.52 -14.08
N VAL A 118 37.74 -14.58 -12.76
CA VAL A 118 37.13 -15.66 -11.99
C VAL A 118 35.62 -15.48 -12.13
N GLN A 119 34.95 -16.50 -12.67
CA GLN A 119 33.49 -16.48 -12.76
C GLN A 119 32.91 -16.58 -11.36
N ASN A 120 32.47 -15.45 -10.83
CA ASN A 120 31.78 -15.38 -9.56
C ASN A 120 30.36 -15.91 -9.72
N HIS A 121 30.09 -17.02 -9.05
CA HIS A 121 28.77 -17.61 -8.94
C HIS A 121 28.12 -17.19 -7.64
N VAL A 122 26.85 -16.81 -7.74
CA VAL A 122 26.02 -16.41 -6.60
C VAL A 122 24.66 -17.06 -6.77
N VAL A 123 24.16 -17.64 -5.68
CA VAL A 123 22.86 -18.29 -5.62
C VAL A 123 22.15 -17.81 -4.35
N ILE A 124 20.91 -17.36 -4.51
CA ILE A 124 20.02 -17.14 -3.38
C ILE A 124 19.17 -18.41 -3.25
N GLY A 125 19.10 -18.95 -2.03
CA GLY A 125 18.34 -20.15 -1.72
C GLY A 125 16.84 -19.94 -1.94
N ASP A 126 16.19 -20.96 -2.49
CA ASP A 126 14.74 -21.05 -2.66
C ASP A 126 13.98 -21.10 -1.34
N ASP A 127 14.68 -21.48 -0.26
CA ASP A 127 14.20 -21.50 1.11
C ASP A 127 14.40 -20.17 1.87
N SER A 128 14.74 -19.09 1.15
CA SER A 128 14.68 -17.72 1.66
C SER A 128 13.23 -17.27 1.78
N THR A 129 12.88 -16.62 2.88
CA THR A 129 11.49 -16.25 3.19
C THR A 129 11.36 -14.79 3.58
N ILE A 130 10.20 -14.20 3.33
CA ILE A 130 9.82 -12.87 3.81
C ILE A 130 8.50 -13.03 4.55
N ASP A 131 8.47 -12.70 5.84
CA ASP A 131 7.32 -12.92 6.70
C ASP A 131 6.50 -11.62 6.89
N PHE A 132 5.27 -11.64 6.38
CA PHE A 132 4.28 -10.58 6.56
C PHE A 132 3.16 -10.97 7.54
N SER A 133 3.24 -12.14 8.17
CA SER A 133 2.14 -12.73 8.96
C SER A 133 1.80 -11.93 10.23
N LYS A 134 2.77 -11.22 10.80
CA LYS A 134 2.62 -10.41 12.02
C LYS A 134 1.99 -9.03 11.77
N TYR A 135 1.70 -8.69 10.51
CA TYR A 135 1.17 -7.38 10.15
C TYR A 135 -0.34 -7.37 10.14
N TYR A 136 -0.90 -6.27 10.63
CA TYR A 136 -2.33 -6.03 10.53
C TYR A 136 -2.69 -5.53 9.13
N HIS A 137 -3.83 -6.00 8.64
CA HIS A 137 -4.43 -5.50 7.41
C HIS A 137 -5.44 -4.43 7.79
N PHE A 138 -5.15 -3.17 7.46
CA PHE A 138 -6.01 -2.02 7.74
C PHE A 138 -5.79 -0.91 6.72
N ILE A 139 -6.84 -0.54 5.99
CA ILE A 139 -6.79 0.52 4.98
C ILE A 139 -8.04 1.40 5.00
N ALA A 140 -7.84 2.68 4.75
CA ALA A 140 -8.91 3.66 4.57
C ALA A 140 -9.37 3.68 3.10
N LEU A 141 -10.67 3.47 2.88
CA LEU A 141 -11.33 3.52 1.58
C LEU A 141 -12.51 4.51 1.65
N PRO A 142 -12.98 5.06 0.52
CA PRO A 142 -12.54 4.84 -0.85
C PRO A 142 -11.24 5.58 -1.22
N ASP A 143 -10.32 4.85 -1.86
CA ASP A 143 -9.14 5.43 -2.54
C ASP A 143 -8.88 4.71 -3.87
N LEU A 144 -9.32 5.33 -4.98
CA LEU A 144 -9.17 4.81 -6.34
C LEU A 144 -7.72 4.64 -6.77
N ARG A 145 -6.77 5.29 -6.09
CA ARG A 145 -5.34 5.07 -6.34
C ARG A 145 -4.93 3.64 -6.05
N VAL A 146 -5.52 3.03 -5.03
CA VAL A 146 -5.21 1.66 -4.62
C VAL A 146 -5.83 0.66 -5.60
N PHE A 147 -7.03 0.96 -6.10
CA PHE A 147 -7.67 0.21 -7.18
C PHE A 147 -6.87 0.29 -8.48
N ALA A 148 -6.57 1.50 -8.97
CA ALA A 148 -5.89 1.71 -10.25
C ALA A 148 -4.47 1.12 -10.28
N ASN A 149 -3.72 1.24 -9.17
CA ASN A 149 -2.32 0.83 -9.14
C ASN A 149 -2.07 -0.58 -8.61
N ALA A 150 -2.99 -1.15 -7.83
CA ALA A 150 -2.79 -2.46 -7.20
C ALA A 150 -3.97 -3.43 -7.36
N GLY A 151 -5.07 -3.00 -7.99
CA GLY A 151 -6.27 -3.82 -8.14
C GLY A 151 -7.02 -4.08 -6.82
N PHE A 152 -6.68 -3.38 -5.73
CA PHE A 152 -7.33 -3.58 -4.43
C PHE A 152 -8.74 -2.95 -4.42
N PRO A 153 -9.74 -3.56 -3.78
CA PRO A 153 -9.68 -4.75 -2.90
C PRO A 153 -9.72 -6.11 -3.61
N TYR A 154 -9.96 -6.15 -4.92
CA TYR A 154 -10.10 -7.38 -5.70
C TYR A 154 -8.81 -8.23 -5.73
N SER A 155 -7.64 -7.60 -5.60
CA SER A 155 -6.34 -8.28 -5.52
C SER A 155 -6.02 -8.89 -4.16
N ARG A 156 -6.95 -8.89 -3.19
CA ARG A 156 -6.75 -9.57 -1.90
C ARG A 156 -6.54 -11.07 -2.09
N MET A 157 -7.38 -11.70 -2.91
CA MET A 157 -7.20 -13.08 -3.36
C MET A 157 -6.65 -13.07 -4.79
N ALA A 158 -5.56 -13.79 -5.04
CA ALA A 158 -4.86 -13.75 -6.32
C ALA A 158 -5.73 -14.24 -7.49
N ASP A 159 -6.67 -15.14 -7.21
CA ASP A 159 -7.62 -15.76 -8.15
C ASP A 159 -8.94 -14.99 -8.30
N LEU A 160 -9.09 -13.86 -7.57
CA LEU A 160 -10.29 -13.04 -7.46
C LEU A 160 -11.53 -13.79 -6.92
N SER A 161 -11.36 -14.83 -6.10
CA SER A 161 -12.47 -15.61 -5.51
C SER A 161 -13.53 -14.76 -4.79
N ASP A 162 -13.08 -13.65 -4.23
CA ASP A 162 -13.87 -12.77 -3.38
C ASP A 162 -14.49 -11.60 -4.19
N THR A 163 -14.52 -11.71 -5.52
CA THR A 163 -15.02 -10.69 -6.45
C THR A 163 -16.30 -11.15 -7.14
N LEU A 164 -17.32 -10.29 -7.14
CA LEU A 164 -18.53 -10.44 -7.94
C LEU A 164 -18.60 -9.30 -8.96
N VAL A 165 -18.52 -9.67 -10.24
CA VAL A 165 -18.65 -8.73 -11.36
C VAL A 165 -20.12 -8.62 -11.75
N VAL A 166 -20.63 -7.40 -11.82
CA VAL A 166 -21.99 -7.12 -12.27
C VAL A 166 -21.92 -6.47 -13.65
N VAL A 167 -22.50 -7.15 -14.64
CA VAL A 167 -22.48 -6.72 -16.05
C VAL A 167 -23.92 -6.60 -16.54
N PRO A 168 -24.27 -5.63 -17.40
CA PRO A 168 -25.62 -5.56 -17.97
C PRO A 168 -25.94 -6.81 -18.78
N LYS A 169 -27.22 -7.22 -18.81
CA LYS A 169 -27.70 -8.42 -19.53
C LYS A 169 -27.28 -8.47 -21.01
N ALA A 170 -27.17 -7.31 -21.65
CA ALA A 170 -26.65 -7.16 -23.01
C ALA A 170 -25.49 -6.15 -23.00
N PRO A 171 -24.24 -6.60 -22.72
CA PRO A 171 -23.11 -5.70 -22.64
C PRO A 171 -22.71 -5.22 -24.04
N THR A 172 -22.36 -3.94 -24.15
CA THR A 172 -21.79 -3.38 -25.38
C THR A 172 -20.33 -3.81 -25.54
N GLN A 173 -19.79 -3.74 -26.76
CA GLN A 173 -18.38 -4.07 -27.03
C GLN A 173 -17.41 -3.30 -26.11
N GLY A 174 -17.69 -2.01 -25.86
CA GLY A 174 -16.87 -1.19 -24.96
C GLY A 174 -16.92 -1.62 -23.50
N GLN A 175 -18.06 -2.14 -23.03
CA GLN A 175 -18.20 -2.68 -21.68
C GLN A 175 -17.45 -4.01 -21.53
N VAL A 176 -17.51 -4.88 -22.54
CA VAL A 176 -16.71 -6.12 -22.56
C VAL A 176 -15.21 -5.79 -22.58
N ALA A 177 -14.78 -4.82 -23.37
CA ALA A 177 -13.39 -4.37 -23.39
C ALA A 177 -12.96 -3.82 -22.01
N THR A 178 -13.80 -3.00 -21.38
CA THR A 178 -13.55 -2.46 -20.03
C THR A 178 -13.44 -3.56 -18.99
N LEU A 179 -14.32 -4.56 -19.05
CA LEU A 179 -14.30 -5.72 -18.17
C LEU A 179 -12.99 -6.50 -18.30
N LEU A 180 -12.61 -6.87 -19.53
CA LEU A 180 -11.38 -7.61 -19.79
C LEU A 180 -10.15 -6.80 -19.39
N GLN A 181 -10.19 -5.48 -19.60
CA GLN A 181 -9.13 -4.57 -19.21
C GLN A 181 -8.98 -4.48 -17.69
N ALA A 182 -10.09 -4.38 -16.96
CA ALA A 182 -10.07 -4.34 -15.50
C ALA A 182 -9.54 -5.66 -14.91
N LEU A 183 -10.06 -6.79 -15.38
CA LEU A 183 -9.64 -8.12 -14.92
C LEU A 183 -8.19 -8.43 -15.30
N GLY A 184 -7.78 -8.09 -16.52
CA GLY A 184 -6.39 -8.24 -16.97
C GLY A 184 -5.44 -7.32 -16.19
N GLY A 185 -5.89 -6.10 -15.89
CA GLY A 185 -5.17 -5.17 -15.02
C GLY A 185 -4.95 -5.74 -13.63
N ILE A 186 -6.00 -6.25 -12.97
CA ILE A 186 -5.90 -6.85 -11.63
C ILE A 186 -5.03 -8.10 -11.68
N GLY A 187 -5.24 -8.99 -12.65
CA GLY A 187 -4.45 -10.21 -12.82
C GLY A 187 -2.97 -9.95 -13.08
N SER A 188 -2.64 -8.85 -13.77
CA SER A 188 -1.24 -8.43 -13.95
C SER A 188 -0.57 -8.00 -12.64
N GLN A 189 -1.34 -7.51 -11.67
CA GLN A 189 -0.83 -7.13 -10.35
C GLN A 189 -0.67 -8.35 -9.43
N THR A 190 -1.63 -9.28 -9.45
CA THR A 190 -1.58 -10.50 -8.62
C THR A 190 -0.66 -11.57 -9.18
N GLY A 191 -0.35 -11.52 -10.48
CA GLY A 191 0.43 -12.55 -11.17
C GLY A 191 -0.36 -13.81 -11.51
N LEU A 192 -1.68 -13.83 -11.26
CA LEU A 192 -2.58 -14.94 -11.55
C LEU A 192 -3.79 -14.44 -12.34
N ALA A 193 -4.25 -15.25 -13.30
CA ALA A 193 -5.46 -14.93 -14.04
C ALA A 193 -6.70 -14.97 -13.11
N ALA A 194 -7.70 -14.15 -13.43
CA ALA A 194 -8.96 -14.11 -12.68
C ALA A 194 -9.81 -15.34 -12.98
N ILE A 195 -9.51 -16.45 -12.30
CA ILE A 195 -10.10 -17.78 -12.57
C ILE A 195 -11.31 -18.11 -11.70
N ASN A 196 -11.47 -17.46 -10.54
CA ASN A 196 -12.47 -17.84 -9.54
C ASN A 196 -13.50 -16.74 -9.27
N LEU A 197 -13.57 -15.73 -10.15
CA LEU A 197 -14.54 -14.66 -10.04
C LEU A 197 -15.96 -15.15 -10.33
N GLN A 198 -16.94 -14.52 -9.71
CA GLN A 198 -18.36 -14.71 -10.03
C GLN A 198 -18.86 -13.57 -10.91
N MET A 199 -19.79 -13.85 -11.82
CA MET A 199 -20.42 -12.84 -12.68
C MET A 199 -21.93 -12.96 -12.61
N THR A 200 -22.63 -11.83 -12.54
CA THR A 200 -24.10 -11.76 -12.52
C THR A 200 -24.58 -10.58 -13.36
N ASP A 201 -25.76 -10.71 -13.96
CA ASP A 201 -26.52 -9.61 -14.54
C ASP A 201 -27.67 -9.13 -13.64
N ASP A 202 -28.01 -9.92 -12.62
CA ASP A 202 -29.08 -9.60 -11.68
C ASP A 202 -28.55 -8.84 -10.45
N GLY A 203 -29.01 -7.60 -10.31
CA GLY A 203 -28.71 -6.73 -9.16
C GLY A 203 -29.27 -7.23 -7.82
N ASN A 204 -30.19 -8.20 -7.81
CA ASN A 204 -30.72 -8.79 -6.58
C ASN A 204 -29.78 -9.84 -5.97
N GLN A 205 -28.98 -10.53 -6.79
CA GLN A 205 -28.02 -11.53 -6.30
C GLN A 205 -26.87 -10.89 -5.51
N ILE A 206 -26.75 -9.56 -5.55
CA ILE A 206 -25.76 -8.78 -4.81
C ILE A 206 -26.04 -8.80 -3.30
N LYS A 207 -27.31 -8.82 -2.87
CA LYS A 207 -27.73 -8.54 -1.49
C LYS A 207 -27.17 -9.50 -0.44
N ASN A 208 -26.91 -10.75 -0.82
CA ASN A 208 -26.57 -11.84 0.11
C ASN A 208 -25.15 -12.40 -0.11
N LYS A 209 -24.30 -11.68 -0.84
CA LYS A 209 -22.96 -12.15 -1.18
C LYS A 209 -21.91 -11.37 -0.39
N ASP A 210 -21.05 -12.12 0.30
CA ASP A 210 -19.85 -11.56 0.92
C ASP A 210 -18.73 -11.44 -0.11
N ALA A 211 -18.87 -10.49 -1.04
CA ALA A 211 -17.93 -10.26 -2.12
C ALA A 211 -17.76 -8.76 -2.43
N ASP A 212 -16.58 -8.40 -2.90
CA ASP A 212 -16.31 -7.07 -3.45
C ASP A 212 -16.96 -6.97 -4.84
N LEU A 213 -17.64 -5.85 -5.09
CA LEU A 213 -18.52 -5.70 -6.25
C LEU A 213 -17.83 -4.87 -7.33
N LEU A 214 -17.63 -5.41 -8.52
CA LEU A 214 -17.12 -4.67 -9.68
C LEU A 214 -18.26 -4.44 -10.67
N LEU A 215 -18.74 -3.21 -10.77
CA LEU A 215 -19.86 -2.87 -11.66
C LEU A 215 -19.34 -2.35 -12.99
N ILE A 216 -19.85 -2.88 -14.10
CA ILE A 216 -19.51 -2.41 -15.45
C ILE A 216 -20.73 -1.73 -16.08
N GLY A 217 -20.55 -0.50 -16.55
CA GLY A 217 -21.52 0.22 -17.38
C GLY A 217 -22.68 0.89 -16.62
N ALA A 218 -23.33 0.20 -15.68
CA ALA A 218 -24.46 0.75 -14.95
C ALA A 218 -24.48 0.33 -13.47
N ILE A 219 -24.95 1.24 -12.61
CA ILE A 219 -25.21 0.95 -11.20
C ILE A 219 -26.66 0.40 -11.08
N PRO A 220 -26.86 -0.84 -10.59
CA PRO A 220 -28.17 -1.41 -10.30
C PRO A 220 -29.00 -0.53 -9.38
N SER A 221 -30.33 -0.51 -9.57
CA SER A 221 -31.24 0.23 -8.68
C SER A 221 -31.20 -0.27 -7.23
N SER A 222 -30.92 -1.56 -7.01
CA SER A 222 -30.76 -2.16 -5.68
C SER A 222 -29.65 -1.50 -4.84
N LEU A 223 -28.65 -0.90 -5.50
CA LEU A 223 -27.58 -0.14 -4.85
C LEU A 223 -27.90 1.36 -4.76
N LYS A 224 -28.92 1.88 -5.45
CA LYS A 224 -29.25 3.32 -5.44
C LYS A 224 -30.12 3.76 -4.26
N ASP A 225 -30.75 2.82 -3.57
CA ASP A 225 -31.71 3.09 -2.48
C ASP A 225 -31.06 3.58 -1.18
N ASP A 226 -29.75 3.48 -1.04
CA ASP A 226 -29.07 4.09 0.10
C ASP A 226 -28.88 5.60 -0.17
N THR A 227 -29.41 6.45 0.70
CA THR A 227 -29.37 7.93 0.59
C THR A 227 -27.99 8.49 0.26
N LYS A 228 -26.90 7.81 0.67
CA LYS A 228 -25.50 8.13 0.35
C LYS A 228 -25.16 7.93 -1.13
N ILE A 229 -25.76 6.94 -1.78
CA ILE A 229 -25.53 6.61 -3.20
C ILE A 229 -26.39 7.50 -4.09
N ASN A 230 -27.60 7.87 -3.65
CA ASN A 230 -28.37 8.89 -4.36
C ASN A 230 -27.64 10.24 -4.33
N LEU A 231 -26.98 10.59 -3.21
CA LEU A 231 -26.07 11.74 -3.15
C LEU A 231 -24.83 11.60 -4.04
N LEU A 232 -24.28 10.39 -4.26
CA LEU A 232 -23.14 10.13 -5.16
C LEU A 232 -23.55 10.07 -6.65
N VAL A 233 -24.75 9.59 -6.97
CA VAL A 233 -25.31 9.51 -8.33
C VAL A 233 -25.90 10.86 -8.76
N GLU A 234 -26.53 11.59 -7.84
CA GLU A 234 -27.02 12.96 -8.02
C GLU A 234 -25.89 13.99 -7.90
N ALA A 235 -24.85 13.69 -7.13
CA ALA A 235 -23.53 14.24 -7.34
C ALA A 235 -23.11 14.03 -8.79
N THR A 236 -22.92 12.79 -9.24
CA THR A 236 -22.46 12.51 -10.62
C THR A 236 -23.30 13.22 -11.71
N LYS A 237 -24.63 13.35 -11.53
CA LYS A 237 -25.52 14.11 -12.42
C LYS A 237 -25.43 15.63 -12.27
N SER A 238 -25.28 16.17 -11.05
CA SER A 238 -25.09 17.61 -10.79
C SER A 238 -23.62 18.07 -10.83
N TRP A 239 -22.68 17.16 -11.08
CA TRP A 239 -21.22 17.40 -11.13
C TRP A 239 -20.69 17.70 -12.51
N VAL A 240 -21.57 17.72 -13.51
CA VAL A 240 -21.36 18.27 -14.86
C VAL A 240 -21.10 19.79 -14.81
N LYS A 241 -20.93 20.37 -13.62
CA LYS A 241 -21.34 21.73 -13.31
C LYS A 241 -20.54 22.34 -12.13
N MET A 242 -19.22 22.16 -12.05
CA MET A 242 -18.36 22.89 -11.09
C MET A 242 -16.96 23.20 -11.67
N PRO A 243 -16.34 24.36 -11.37
CA PRO A 243 -14.93 24.63 -11.64
C PRO A 243 -14.12 24.19 -10.42
N MET A 244 -13.01 23.52 -10.65
CA MET A 244 -12.20 22.95 -9.56
C MET A 244 -10.86 23.66 -9.39
N ARG A 245 -10.41 23.70 -8.13
CA ARG A 245 -9.03 24.00 -7.75
C ARG A 245 -8.15 22.76 -7.90
N HIS A 246 -6.93 23.00 -8.36
CA HIS A 246 -5.82 22.03 -8.31
C HIS A 246 -5.37 21.85 -6.86
N TYR A 247 -5.25 20.61 -6.38
CA TYR A 247 -4.54 20.29 -5.15
C TYR A 247 -3.32 19.45 -5.52
N ASP A 248 -2.14 19.94 -5.18
CA ASP A 248 -0.86 19.44 -5.70
C ASP A 248 -0.21 18.34 -4.83
N LEU A 249 -0.80 17.95 -3.70
CA LEU A 249 -0.13 17.02 -2.78
C LEU A 249 -1.07 16.01 -2.12
N ALA A 250 -0.71 14.73 -2.28
CA ALA A 250 -1.33 13.59 -1.63
C ALA A 250 -0.93 13.54 -0.14
N SER A 251 -1.70 14.17 0.74
CA SER A 251 -1.57 13.96 2.18
C SER A 251 -2.11 12.59 2.58
N ILE A 252 -1.39 11.90 3.47
CA ILE A 252 -1.83 10.65 4.11
C ILE A 252 -2.98 10.92 5.10
N TYR A 253 -3.07 12.16 5.60
CA TYR A 253 -4.13 12.61 6.48
C TYR A 253 -5.29 13.19 5.65
N PRO A 254 -6.51 12.67 5.80
CA PRO A 254 -7.67 13.17 5.07
C PRO A 254 -8.09 14.52 5.63
N ASP A 255 -7.91 15.58 4.85
CA ASP A 255 -8.39 16.91 5.19
C ASP A 255 -9.93 16.92 5.20
N ASP A 256 -10.53 17.37 6.31
CA ASP A 256 -11.99 17.39 6.49
C ASP A 256 -12.65 18.43 5.56
N GLU A 257 -11.94 19.51 5.19
CA GLU A 257 -12.45 20.54 4.29
C GLU A 257 -12.63 20.05 2.84
N ALA A 258 -11.82 19.06 2.42
CA ALA A 258 -11.90 18.45 1.10
C ALA A 258 -13.15 17.56 0.89
N ARG A 259 -13.89 17.26 1.97
CA ARG A 259 -15.08 16.38 1.94
C ARG A 259 -16.36 17.10 1.51
N THR A 260 -16.35 18.43 1.49
CA THR A 260 -17.52 19.24 1.12
C THR A 260 -17.37 19.81 -0.29
N PRO A 261 -18.28 19.48 -1.23
CA PRO A 261 -18.25 20.07 -2.57
C PRO A 261 -18.66 21.53 -2.48
N ASN A 262 -17.68 22.45 -2.45
CA ASN A 262 -17.96 23.87 -2.42
C ASN A 262 -18.17 24.38 -3.86
N THR A 263 -19.28 25.10 -4.07
CA THR A 263 -19.69 25.83 -5.29
C THR A 263 -20.14 25.02 -6.52
N ARG A 264 -21.47 24.90 -6.72
CA ARG A 264 -22.14 24.60 -7.99
C ARG A 264 -21.86 25.75 -8.98
N THR A 265 -21.07 25.55 -10.04
CA THR A 265 -21.20 26.41 -11.22
C THR A 265 -21.27 25.60 -12.51
N ASP A 266 -22.45 25.70 -13.09
CA ASP A 266 -23.00 24.97 -14.22
C ASP A 266 -22.21 25.08 -15.54
N ILE A 267 -21.01 24.54 -15.62
CA ILE A 267 -20.23 24.44 -16.88
C ILE A 267 -20.44 23.07 -17.54
N THR A 268 -21.50 22.96 -18.33
CA THR A 268 -21.80 21.77 -19.14
C THR A 268 -20.74 21.57 -20.23
N SER A 269 -19.82 20.61 -20.04
CA SER A 269 -18.96 20.10 -21.11
C SER A 269 -19.60 18.84 -21.69
N SER A 270 -20.15 18.95 -22.91
CA SER A 270 -20.90 17.92 -23.65
C SER A 270 -20.01 16.90 -24.39
N GLY A 271 -18.77 16.71 -23.95
CA GLY A 271 -17.86 15.74 -24.56
C GLY A 271 -18.05 14.33 -23.99
N PRO A 272 -17.63 13.27 -24.72
CA PRO A 272 -17.60 11.90 -24.22
C PRO A 272 -16.91 11.81 -22.86
N MET A 273 -17.50 11.05 -21.95
CA MET A 273 -17.04 10.98 -20.57
C MET A 273 -17.14 9.55 -20.00
N ALA A 274 -16.18 9.22 -19.14
CA ALA A 274 -16.22 8.06 -18.28
C ALA A 274 -15.97 8.44 -16.83
N ALA A 275 -16.41 7.58 -15.91
CA ALA A 275 -16.22 7.75 -14.49
C ALA A 275 -15.89 6.43 -13.81
N VAL A 276 -14.94 6.47 -12.89
CA VAL A 276 -14.67 5.40 -11.94
C VAL A 276 -15.15 5.88 -10.57
N ILE A 277 -16.02 5.12 -9.92
CA ILE A 277 -16.61 5.50 -8.64
C ILE A 277 -16.38 4.37 -7.63
N GLY A 278 -15.76 4.68 -6.51
CA GLY A 278 -15.53 3.77 -5.39
C GLY A 278 -16.38 4.15 -4.18
N PHE A 279 -17.10 3.19 -3.61
CA PHE A 279 -17.91 3.38 -2.40
C PHE A 279 -18.01 2.09 -1.58
N GLN A 280 -18.56 2.18 -0.37
CA GLN A 280 -18.74 1.03 0.52
C GLN A 280 -19.94 0.17 0.06
N SER A 281 -19.84 -1.16 0.18
CA SER A 281 -20.99 -2.02 -0.07
C SER A 281 -22.07 -1.81 1.01
N PRO A 282 -23.35 -1.58 0.64
CA PRO A 282 -24.42 -1.44 1.62
C PRO A 282 -24.79 -2.76 2.31
N TYR A 283 -24.30 -3.89 1.80
CA TYR A 283 -24.59 -5.22 2.33
C TYR A 283 -23.49 -5.76 3.25
N ASN A 284 -22.27 -5.22 3.15
CA ASN A 284 -21.17 -5.60 4.02
C ASN A 284 -20.17 -4.44 4.21
N ASP A 285 -19.95 -4.06 5.47
CA ASP A 285 -19.06 -2.97 5.86
C ASP A 285 -17.58 -3.20 5.49
N GLN A 286 -17.16 -4.46 5.32
CA GLN A 286 -15.81 -4.86 4.96
C GLN A 286 -15.61 -5.03 3.44
N ARG A 287 -16.63 -4.74 2.63
CA ARG A 287 -16.60 -4.90 1.17
C ARG A 287 -16.77 -3.58 0.46
N SER A 288 -16.14 -3.46 -0.70
CA SER A 288 -16.18 -2.25 -1.52
C SER A 288 -16.87 -2.49 -2.85
N VAL A 289 -17.37 -1.41 -3.41
CA VAL A 289 -17.92 -1.36 -4.76
C VAL A 289 -17.08 -0.41 -5.59
N VAL A 290 -16.63 -0.86 -6.75
CA VAL A 290 -16.06 0.00 -7.79
C VAL A 290 -16.92 -0.10 -9.04
N ALA A 291 -17.43 1.05 -9.48
CA ALA A 291 -18.23 1.17 -10.68
C ALA A 291 -17.40 1.82 -11.80
N LEU A 292 -17.30 1.11 -12.93
CA LEU A 292 -16.67 1.56 -14.16
C LEU A 292 -17.78 1.98 -15.14
N LEU A 293 -17.98 3.29 -15.29
CA LEU A 293 -19.10 3.87 -16.03
C LEU A 293 -18.61 4.66 -17.23
N ALA A 294 -19.38 4.62 -18.32
CA ALA A 294 -19.16 5.43 -19.50
C ALA A 294 -20.50 5.87 -20.10
N ASP A 295 -20.53 7.07 -20.67
CA ASP A 295 -21.74 7.64 -21.28
C ASP A 295 -21.97 7.19 -22.74
N SER A 296 -20.90 6.76 -23.41
CA SER A 296 -20.87 6.53 -24.85
C SER A 296 -19.81 5.49 -25.23
N PRO A 297 -19.83 4.92 -26.46
CA PRO A 297 -18.77 4.05 -26.96
C PRO A 297 -17.39 4.71 -26.88
N ARG A 298 -17.31 6.01 -27.20
CA ARG A 298 -16.09 6.80 -27.07
C ARG A 298 -15.65 6.96 -25.62
N GLY A 299 -16.59 7.11 -24.68
CA GLY A 299 -16.32 7.09 -23.24
C GLY A 299 -15.69 5.78 -22.77
N ASN A 300 -16.13 4.62 -23.29
CA ASN A 300 -15.52 3.32 -22.95
C ASN A 300 -14.07 3.21 -23.44
N GLU A 301 -13.75 3.78 -24.61
CA GLU A 301 -12.36 3.85 -25.08
C GLU A 301 -11.50 4.73 -24.17
N LEU A 302 -12.01 5.90 -23.76
CA LEU A 302 -11.32 6.78 -22.81
C LEU A 302 -11.05 6.07 -21.49
N LEU A 303 -12.04 5.32 -20.99
CA LEU A 303 -11.92 4.52 -19.76
C LEU A 303 -10.85 3.43 -19.88
N THR A 304 -10.92 2.63 -20.94
CA THR A 304 -9.97 1.53 -21.19
C THR A 304 -8.54 2.07 -21.35
N ASN A 305 -8.38 3.18 -22.07
CA ASN A 305 -7.09 3.85 -22.23
C ASN A 305 -6.57 4.43 -20.90
N ALA A 306 -7.45 5.01 -20.08
CA ALA A 306 -7.05 5.54 -18.77
C ALA A 306 -6.66 4.44 -17.77
N LEU A 307 -7.24 3.25 -17.87
CA LEU A 307 -6.85 2.08 -17.08
C LEU A 307 -5.53 1.44 -17.56
N ASN A 308 -5.19 1.56 -18.84
CA ASN A 308 -3.92 1.06 -19.38
C ASN A 308 -2.75 2.01 -19.11
N ASP A 309 -2.97 3.31 -19.24
CA ASP A 309 -1.93 4.33 -19.15
C ASP A 309 -1.52 4.56 -17.68
N SER A 310 -0.24 4.35 -17.37
CA SER A 310 0.30 4.52 -16.02
C SER A 310 0.21 5.96 -15.49
N GLY A 311 0.35 6.96 -16.35
CA GLY A 311 0.22 8.37 -15.97
C GLY A 311 -1.24 8.73 -15.63
N LYS A 312 -2.19 8.24 -16.43
CA LYS A 312 -3.62 8.43 -16.16
C LYS A 312 -4.08 7.67 -14.91
N ARG A 313 -3.55 6.47 -14.68
CA ARG A 313 -3.79 5.72 -13.43
C ARG A 313 -3.22 6.41 -12.20
N ALA A 314 -2.05 7.06 -12.31
CA ALA A 314 -1.47 7.83 -11.21
C ALA A 314 -2.34 9.03 -10.82
N ALA A 315 -3.08 9.60 -11.79
CA ALA A 315 -4.04 10.68 -11.55
C ALA A 315 -5.39 10.19 -10.97
N MET A 316 -5.64 8.89 -10.87
CA MET A 316 -6.84 8.34 -10.22
C MET A 316 -6.65 8.28 -8.70
N PHE A 317 -7.44 9.05 -7.94
CA PHE A 317 -7.39 9.05 -6.48
C PHE A 317 -8.76 9.37 -5.87
N GLY A 318 -8.90 9.19 -4.55
CA GLY A 318 -10.13 9.56 -3.85
C GLY A 318 -11.28 8.59 -4.10
N SER A 319 -12.51 9.08 -4.17
CA SER A 319 -13.71 8.24 -4.36
C SER A 319 -14.25 8.27 -5.78
N VAL A 320 -13.95 9.31 -6.55
CA VAL A 320 -14.44 9.49 -7.93
C VAL A 320 -13.31 9.96 -8.83
N ALA A 321 -13.10 9.29 -9.96
CA ALA A 321 -12.22 9.73 -11.03
C ALA A 321 -13.01 9.90 -12.32
N VAL A 322 -13.08 11.13 -12.83
CA VAL A 322 -13.74 11.50 -14.07
C VAL A 322 -12.72 11.56 -15.19
N ILE A 323 -12.99 10.86 -16.28
CA ILE A 323 -12.11 10.72 -17.42
C ILE A 323 -12.77 11.39 -18.62
N ARG A 324 -12.06 12.36 -19.18
CA ARG A 324 -12.45 13.11 -20.40
C ARG A 324 -11.29 13.11 -21.38
N GLU A 325 -11.51 13.63 -22.58
CA GLU A 325 -10.42 13.83 -23.55
C GLU A 325 -9.34 14.77 -23.03
N SER A 326 -9.69 15.74 -22.17
CA SER A 326 -8.74 16.66 -21.54
C SER A 326 -7.87 16.04 -20.46
N GLY A 327 -8.19 14.84 -19.96
CA GLY A 327 -7.42 14.17 -18.91
C GLY A 327 -8.28 13.45 -17.87
N VAL A 328 -7.62 13.02 -16.79
CA VAL A 328 -8.24 12.35 -15.64
C VAL A 328 -8.25 13.32 -14.46
N ASN A 329 -9.43 13.55 -13.89
CA ASN A 329 -9.63 14.43 -12.74
C ASN A 329 -10.28 13.64 -11.62
N SER A 330 -9.72 13.72 -10.43
CA SER A 330 -10.10 12.90 -9.28
C SER A 330 -10.54 13.74 -8.10
N LEU A 331 -11.51 13.22 -7.36
CA LEU A 331 -12.11 13.87 -6.20
C LEU A 331 -12.35 12.89 -5.08
N ARG A 332 -12.30 13.39 -3.85
CA ARG A 332 -12.69 12.65 -2.64
C ARG A 332 -14.00 13.23 -2.13
N VAL A 333 -15.05 12.43 -2.19
CA VAL A 333 -16.40 12.76 -1.74
C VAL A 333 -16.98 11.61 -0.94
N GLY A 334 -17.69 11.96 0.13
CA GLY A 334 -18.35 11.02 1.03
C GLY A 334 -17.48 10.63 2.23
N ASP A 335 -18.06 9.78 3.07
CA ASP A 335 -17.38 9.26 4.25
C ASP A 335 -16.30 8.25 3.87
N ILE A 336 -15.22 8.25 4.64
CA ILE A 336 -14.18 7.22 4.58
C ILE A 336 -14.61 6.07 5.49
N TYR A 337 -14.52 4.85 4.99
CA TYR A 337 -14.70 3.61 5.74
C TYR A 337 -13.36 2.86 5.83
N TYR A 338 -13.27 1.94 6.79
CA TYR A 338 -12.04 1.20 7.06
C TYR A 338 -12.26 -0.29 6.83
N VAL A 339 -11.40 -0.87 5.99
CA VAL A 339 -11.40 -2.30 5.69
C VAL A 339 -10.21 -2.96 6.38
N GLY A 340 -10.46 -4.12 6.98
CA GLY A 340 -9.50 -4.93 7.69
C GLY A 340 -9.66 -4.90 9.21
N HIS A 341 -8.70 -5.49 9.90
CA HIS A 341 -8.69 -5.64 11.35
C HIS A 341 -7.48 -4.93 11.96
N LEU A 342 -7.75 -4.07 12.95
CA LEU A 342 -6.74 -3.44 13.77
C LEU A 342 -7.09 -3.69 15.26
N PRO A 343 -6.13 -4.11 16.10
CA PRO A 343 -6.38 -4.26 17.54
C PRO A 343 -6.94 -2.97 18.14
N TRP A 344 -7.79 -3.11 19.15
CA TRP A 344 -8.49 -1.98 19.74
C TRP A 344 -7.52 -0.91 20.30
N PHE A 345 -6.39 -1.34 20.87
CA PHE A 345 -5.35 -0.44 21.36
C PHE A 345 -4.77 0.42 20.22
N ASP A 346 -4.42 -0.21 19.09
CA ASP A 346 -3.86 0.51 17.93
C ASP A 346 -4.90 1.39 17.25
N ARG A 347 -6.19 1.01 17.29
CA ARG A 347 -7.29 1.85 16.81
C ARG A 347 -7.44 3.13 17.62
N ILE A 348 -7.30 3.07 18.95
CA ILE A 348 -7.28 4.27 19.81
C ILE A 348 -6.10 5.15 19.45
N TRP A 349 -4.89 4.58 19.33
CA TRP A 349 -3.71 5.33 18.93
C TRP A 349 -3.84 5.97 17.56
N PHE A 350 -4.40 5.25 16.59
CA PHE A 350 -4.67 5.77 15.25
C PHE A 350 -5.63 6.97 15.31
N ALA A 351 -6.76 6.82 16.00
CA ALA A 351 -7.73 7.91 16.18
C ALA A 351 -7.11 9.12 16.91
N LEU A 352 -6.29 8.86 17.92
CA LEU A 352 -5.66 9.91 18.72
C LEU A 352 -4.50 10.61 17.98
N SER A 353 -3.81 9.91 17.07
CA SER A 353 -2.73 10.47 16.25
C SER A 353 -3.21 11.55 15.28
N ASN A 354 -4.48 11.49 14.86
CA ASN A 354 -5.11 12.52 14.02
C ASN A 354 -5.45 13.79 14.81
N HIS A 355 -5.40 13.75 16.15
CA HIS A 355 -5.77 14.87 17.03
C HIS A 355 -4.67 15.17 18.05
N PRO A 356 -3.57 15.84 17.66
CA PRO A 356 -2.44 16.14 18.55
C PRO A 356 -2.85 16.96 19.79
N ILE A 357 -3.89 17.78 19.67
CA ILE A 357 -4.44 18.57 20.78
C ILE A 357 -5.08 17.66 21.85
N LEU A 358 -5.85 16.64 21.44
CA LEU A 358 -6.43 15.68 22.39
C LEU A 358 -5.33 14.90 23.11
N LEU A 359 -4.27 14.53 22.38
CA LEU A 359 -3.07 13.92 22.97
C LEU A 359 -2.44 14.81 24.05
N ALA A 360 -2.29 16.10 23.76
CA ALA A 360 -1.73 17.06 24.72
C ALA A 360 -2.61 17.20 25.97
N ILE A 361 -3.94 17.22 25.81
CA ILE A 361 -4.89 17.25 26.92
C ILE A 361 -4.78 15.99 27.78
N PHE A 362 -4.80 14.80 27.18
CA PHE A 362 -4.65 13.54 27.92
C PHE A 362 -3.29 13.44 28.63
N ALA A 363 -2.21 13.89 27.99
CA ALA A 363 -0.90 13.95 28.60
C ALA A 363 -0.89 14.87 29.83
N ALA A 364 -1.47 16.08 29.70
CA ALA A 364 -1.58 17.03 30.81
C ALA A 364 -2.39 16.46 31.99
N ILE A 365 -3.53 15.82 31.71
CA ILE A 365 -4.35 15.16 32.74
C ILE A 365 -3.56 14.04 33.43
N SER A 366 -2.79 13.24 32.68
CA SER A 366 -1.97 12.16 33.25
C SER A 366 -0.90 12.68 34.20
N ILE A 367 -0.27 13.82 33.87
CA ILE A 367 0.75 14.47 34.70
C ILE A 367 0.12 14.98 35.99
N VAL A 368 -1.04 15.63 35.90
CA VAL A 368 -1.78 16.14 37.07
C VAL A 368 -2.21 14.99 37.99
N LEU A 369 -2.70 13.88 37.43
CA LEU A 369 -3.07 12.69 38.19
C LEU A 369 -1.86 12.05 38.87
N LEU A 370 -0.73 11.89 38.17
CA LEU A 370 0.51 11.36 38.74
C LEU A 370 1.02 12.24 39.88
N ALA A 371 1.03 13.57 39.69
CA ALA A 371 1.39 14.52 40.73
C ALA A 371 0.48 14.41 41.96
N TRP A 372 -0.84 14.26 41.75
CA TRP A 372 -1.81 14.11 42.83
C TRP A 372 -1.65 12.79 43.59
N VAL A 373 -1.41 11.67 42.89
CA VAL A 373 -1.16 10.36 43.50
C VAL A 373 0.14 10.37 44.30
N LEU A 374 1.22 10.91 43.75
CA LEU A 374 2.51 11.06 44.45
C LEU A 374 2.36 11.92 45.70
N TRP A 375 1.65 13.05 45.59
CA TRP A 375 1.38 13.93 46.72
C TRP A 375 0.56 13.23 47.81
N ARG A 376 -0.47 12.47 47.43
CA ARG A 376 -1.29 11.70 48.38
C ARG A 376 -0.48 10.58 49.05
N MET A 377 0.38 9.88 48.30
CA MET A 377 1.26 8.84 48.83
C MET A 377 2.27 9.41 49.83
N LEU A 378 2.93 10.52 49.48
CA LEU A 378 3.86 11.22 50.37
C LEU A 378 3.16 11.71 51.65
N ARG A 379 1.94 12.24 51.54
CA ARG A 379 1.13 12.70 52.69
C ARG A 379 0.72 11.54 53.61
N ILE A 380 0.47 10.35 53.08
CA ILE A 380 0.19 9.16 53.90
C ILE A 380 1.47 8.70 54.64
N ILE A 381 2.61 8.71 53.95
CA ILE A 381 3.90 8.31 54.54
C ILE A 381 4.35 9.31 55.61
N SER A 382 4.16 10.62 55.40
CA SER A 382 4.53 11.62 56.41
C SER A 382 3.66 11.49 57.67
N ARG A 383 2.35 11.25 57.52
CA ARG A 383 1.45 11.00 58.65
C ARG A 383 1.84 9.76 59.45
N ARG A 384 2.35 8.71 58.80
CA ARG A 384 2.86 7.51 59.48
C ARG A 384 4.18 7.75 60.24
N ARG A 385 4.98 8.75 59.84
CA ARG A 385 6.22 9.10 60.55
C ARG A 385 5.95 9.95 61.79
N LEU A 386 5.02 10.90 61.71
CA LEU A 386 4.65 11.76 62.84
C LEU A 386 3.92 11.01 63.97
N SER A 387 3.33 9.83 63.70
CA SER A 387 2.70 9.01 64.74
C SER A 387 3.66 8.09 65.49
N LEU A 388 4.96 8.09 65.16
CA LEU A 388 6.00 7.29 65.84
C LEU A 388 6.87 8.14 66.78
N ASP A 389 6.75 9.47 66.74
CA ASP A 389 7.48 10.40 67.62
C ASP A 389 6.63 10.86 68.84
N ASP A 390 5.37 10.43 68.93
CA ASP A 390 4.43 10.77 70.01
C ASP A 390 4.18 9.61 71.01
N GLU A 391 5.03 8.56 71.03
CA GLU A 391 4.98 7.46 72.01
C GLU A 391 6.22 7.39 72.90
#